data_AF-F7JRF8-F1
#
_entry.id   AF-F7JRF8-F1
#
_cell.length_a   1.000
_cell.length_b   1.000
_cell.length_c   1.000
_cell.angle_alpha   90.00
_cell.angle_beta   90.00
_cell.angle_gamma   90.00
#
_symmetry.space_group_name_H-M   'P 1'
#
loop_
_entity.id
_entity.type
_entity.pdbx_description
1 polymer ?
#
loop_
_entity_poly.entity_id
_entity_poly.type
_entity_poly.pdbx_seq_one_letter_code
_entity_poly.pdbx_strand_id
1 'polypeptide(L)'
;MAEMKNICGKIPVELHEKVRAEIEEKETSTQIFIRQVIEEHFNRLENKGEESMEKRTLAVQVTEELFQRVKWAVAKEGIKQKDFIIRIIEKAVEEVEAKWQELDQPEEIEETDNLEEAEDTSEEEVVESAEEEMDAEISEDAEEEEIPESEEETEEIA
;
A
#
# COMPACT_ATOMS: atom_id res chain seq x y z
N MET A 1 16.41 -37.18 -5.11
CA MET A 1 17.53 -36.42 -5.70
C MET A 1 16.92 -35.36 -6.58
N ALA A 2 17.24 -34.08 -6.38
CA ALA A 2 16.83 -33.04 -7.31
C ALA A 2 17.61 -33.24 -8.63
N GLU A 3 16.93 -33.18 -9.76
CA GLU A 3 17.56 -33.25 -11.08
C GLU A 3 18.31 -31.93 -11.33
N MET A 4 19.63 -31.99 -11.56
CA MET A 4 20.46 -30.81 -11.79
C MET A 4 20.79 -30.66 -13.28
N LYS A 5 20.67 -29.43 -13.81
CA LYS A 5 21.04 -29.08 -15.18
C LYS A 5 22.12 -28.00 -15.16
N ASN A 6 23.02 -28.05 -16.14
CA ASN A 6 24.11 -27.07 -16.25
C ASN A 6 23.62 -25.77 -16.90
N ILE A 7 24.10 -24.63 -16.40
CA ILE A 7 23.93 -23.31 -17.00
C ILE A 7 25.26 -22.83 -17.60
N CYS A 8 25.23 -22.29 -18.82
CA CYS A 8 26.42 -21.76 -19.50
C CYS A 8 26.07 -20.46 -20.23
N GLY A 9 26.89 -19.43 -20.05
CA GLY A 9 26.71 -18.12 -20.67
C GLY A 9 28.02 -17.34 -20.69
N LYS A 10 28.19 -16.46 -21.69
CA LYS A 10 29.32 -15.52 -21.72
C LYS A 10 28.95 -14.29 -20.91
N ILE A 11 29.86 -13.83 -20.05
CA ILE A 11 29.72 -12.59 -19.31
C ILE A 11 30.89 -11.64 -19.64
N PRO A 12 30.70 -10.31 -19.55
CA PRO A 12 31.78 -9.33 -19.67
C PRO A 12 32.94 -9.62 -18.72
N VAL A 13 34.17 -9.31 -19.16
CA VAL A 13 35.40 -9.56 -18.39
C VAL A 13 35.36 -8.88 -17.01
N GLU A 14 34.83 -7.66 -16.95
CA GLU A 14 34.68 -6.91 -15.69
C GLU A 14 33.80 -7.64 -14.66
N LEU A 15 32.69 -8.24 -15.09
CA LEU A 15 31.83 -9.03 -14.21
C LEU A 15 32.48 -10.36 -13.83
N HIS A 16 33.21 -10.98 -14.76
CA HIS A 16 33.95 -12.21 -14.47
C HIS A 16 35.02 -12.00 -13.39
N GLU A 17 35.75 -10.89 -13.44
CA GLU A 17 36.74 -10.53 -12.43
C GLU A 17 36.10 -10.28 -11.06
N LYS A 18 34.97 -9.56 -11.00
CA LYS A 18 34.23 -9.35 -9.76
C LYS A 18 33.72 -10.65 -9.15
N VAL A 19 33.09 -11.50 -9.96
CA VAL A 19 32.61 -12.81 -9.53
C VAL A 19 33.76 -13.66 -9.00
N ARG A 20 34.93 -13.63 -9.66
CA ARG A 20 36.11 -14.36 -9.20
C ARG A 20 36.65 -13.84 -7.87
N ALA A 21 36.73 -12.53 -7.70
CA ALA A 21 37.16 -11.91 -6.46
C ALA A 21 36.23 -12.27 -5.30
N GLU A 22 34.91 -12.25 -5.53
CA GLU A 22 33.93 -12.59 -4.50
C GLU A 22 33.91 -14.08 -4.16
N ILE A 23 34.18 -14.95 -5.12
CA ILE A 23 34.36 -16.39 -4.89
C ILE A 23 35.58 -16.67 -4.02
N GLU A 24 36.69 -15.97 -4.27
CA GLU A 24 37.93 -16.10 -3.49
C GLU A 24 37.75 -15.54 -2.07
N GLU A 25 37.06 -14.40 -1.92
CA GLU A 25 36.76 -13.80 -0.62
C GLU A 25 35.83 -14.67 0.23
N LYS A 26 34.79 -15.26 -0.38
CA LYS A 26 33.80 -16.09 0.33
C LYS A 26 34.19 -17.58 0.38
N GLU A 27 35.37 -17.94 -0.11
CA GLU A 27 35.87 -19.31 -0.20
C GLU A 27 34.85 -20.31 -0.77
N THR A 28 34.04 -19.87 -1.74
CA THR A 28 32.94 -20.65 -2.31
C THR A 28 33.32 -21.24 -3.67
N SER A 29 32.43 -22.00 -4.30
CA SER A 29 32.60 -22.43 -5.69
C SER A 29 31.75 -21.58 -6.63
N THR A 30 32.17 -21.44 -7.88
CA THR A 30 31.39 -20.75 -8.92
C THR A 30 29.98 -21.33 -9.07
N GLN A 31 29.82 -22.64 -8.88
CA GLN A 31 28.51 -23.30 -8.96
C GLN A 31 27.60 -22.87 -7.81
N ILE A 32 28.12 -22.81 -6.58
CA ILE A 32 27.38 -22.35 -5.40
C ILE A 32 27.04 -20.87 -5.55
N PHE A 33 27.99 -20.05 -5.99
CA PHE A 33 27.79 -18.63 -6.21
C PHE A 33 26.69 -18.35 -7.25
N ILE A 34 26.76 -18.98 -8.42
CA ILE A 34 25.73 -18.81 -9.47
C ILE A 34 24.37 -19.29 -8.97
N ARG A 35 24.33 -20.42 -8.25
CA ARG A 35 23.09 -20.90 -7.63
C ARG A 35 22.52 -19.89 -6.65
N GLN A 36 23.33 -19.32 -5.77
CA GLN A 36 22.90 -18.30 -4.81
C GLN A 36 22.38 -17.05 -5.51
N VAL A 37 23.06 -16.57 -6.54
CA VAL A 37 22.61 -15.39 -7.31
C VAL A 37 21.30 -15.66 -8.02
N ILE A 38 21.10 -16.87 -8.57
CA ILE A 38 19.85 -17.28 -9.21
C ILE A 38 18.73 -17.40 -8.16
N GLU A 39 18.97 -18.11 -7.05
CA GLU A 39 18.03 -18.25 -5.94
C GLU A 39 17.66 -16.88 -5.37
N GLU A 40 18.63 -15.99 -5.13
CA GLU A 40 18.37 -14.61 -4.69
C GLU A 40 17.61 -13.81 -5.74
N HIS A 41 17.92 -13.95 -7.03
CA HIS A 41 17.22 -13.21 -8.08
C HIS A 41 15.74 -13.59 -8.17
N PHE A 42 15.44 -14.90 -8.15
CA PHE A 42 14.06 -15.40 -8.19
C PHE A 42 13.36 -15.21 -6.86
N ASN A 43 14.01 -15.50 -5.73
CA ASN A 43 13.47 -15.16 -4.42
C ASN A 43 13.24 -13.65 -4.30
N ARG A 44 14.03 -12.76 -4.89
CA ARG A 44 13.76 -11.31 -4.85
C ARG A 44 12.59 -10.91 -5.75
N LEU A 45 12.39 -11.60 -6.87
CA LEU A 45 11.25 -11.40 -7.77
C LEU A 45 9.95 -11.93 -7.14
N GLU A 46 10.01 -13.07 -6.46
CA GLU A 46 8.90 -13.70 -5.74
C GLU A 46 8.67 -13.04 -4.36
N ASN A 47 9.73 -12.57 -3.69
CA ASN A 47 9.69 -11.87 -2.38
C ASN A 47 9.42 -10.37 -2.52
N LYS A 48 8.79 -9.93 -3.60
CA LYS A 48 8.12 -8.63 -3.63
C LYS A 48 6.80 -8.62 -2.83
N GLY A 49 6.65 -9.50 -1.83
CA GLY A 49 5.57 -9.40 -0.86
C GLY A 49 5.32 -10.58 0.07
N GLU A 50 5.67 -11.83 -0.28
CA GLU A 50 4.81 -12.92 0.20
C GLU A 50 5.41 -14.17 0.87
N GLU A 51 6.69 -14.52 0.75
CA GLU A 51 7.09 -15.89 1.18
C GLU A 51 7.49 -16.06 2.66
N SER A 52 7.32 -15.05 3.53
CA SER A 52 7.47 -15.30 4.98
C SER A 52 6.77 -14.31 5.91
N MET A 53 5.60 -13.79 5.54
CA MET A 53 4.75 -13.08 6.50
C MET A 53 3.28 -13.38 6.26
N GLU A 54 2.89 -14.66 6.31
CA GLU A 54 1.46 -15.02 6.46
C GLU A 54 0.82 -14.30 7.67
N LYS A 55 1.65 -13.92 8.66
CA LYS A 55 1.23 -13.19 9.86
C LYS A 55 2.25 -12.11 10.20
N ARG A 56 1.81 -10.85 10.24
CA ARG A 56 2.55 -9.72 10.84
C ARG A 56 2.06 -9.48 12.26
N THR A 57 2.95 -9.12 13.16
CA THR A 57 2.59 -8.80 14.55
C THR A 57 2.36 -7.30 14.68
N LEU A 58 1.17 -6.91 15.16
CA LEU A 58 0.85 -5.54 15.55
C LEU A 58 0.90 -5.44 17.07
N ALA A 59 1.81 -4.61 17.60
CA ALA A 59 1.91 -4.34 19.03
C ALA A 59 1.30 -2.96 19.33
N VAL A 60 0.39 -2.89 20.29
CA VAL A 60 -0.30 -1.66 20.70
C VAL A 60 -0.20 -1.52 22.21
N GLN A 61 0.17 -0.33 22.68
CA GLN A 61 0.09 0.02 24.10
C GLN A 61 -1.31 0.52 24.43
N VAL A 62 -1.87 0.03 25.52
CA VAL A 62 -3.19 0.43 26.01
C VAL A 62 -3.11 0.82 27.48
N THR A 63 -4.01 1.70 27.92
CA THR A 63 -4.16 2.04 29.34
C THR A 63 -4.56 0.82 30.17
N GLU A 64 -4.18 0.78 31.44
CA GLU A 64 -4.53 -0.29 32.37
C GLU A 64 -6.05 -0.51 32.47
N GLU A 65 -6.84 0.57 32.46
CA GLU A 65 -8.30 0.48 32.51
C GLU A 65 -8.86 -0.29 31.29
N LEU A 66 -8.41 0.06 30.09
CA LEU A 66 -8.81 -0.63 28.87
C LEU A 66 -8.37 -2.10 28.87
N PHE A 67 -7.17 -2.40 29.38
CA PHE A 67 -6.67 -3.76 29.51
C PHE A 67 -7.58 -4.62 30.41
N GLN A 68 -7.99 -4.09 31.57
CA GLN A 68 -8.92 -4.80 32.47
C GLN A 68 -10.30 -5.02 31.83
N ARG A 69 -10.82 -4.03 31.10
CA ARG A 69 -12.09 -4.16 30.37
C ARG A 69 -12.03 -5.23 29.29
N VAL A 70 -10.95 -5.27 28.51
CA VAL A 70 -10.72 -6.32 27.49
C VAL A 70 -10.66 -7.68 28.17
N LYS A 71 -9.91 -7.81 29.27
CA LYS A 71 -9.82 -9.06 30.02
C LYS A 71 -11.18 -9.56 30.52
N TRP A 72 -12.01 -8.65 31.04
CA TRP A 72 -13.38 -8.98 31.48
C TRP A 72 -14.27 -9.44 30.30
N ALA A 73 -14.21 -8.73 29.17
CA ALA A 73 -14.99 -9.07 27.97
C ALA A 73 -14.61 -10.46 27.42
N VAL A 74 -13.31 -10.73 27.29
CA VAL A 74 -12.77 -12.02 26.87
C VAL A 74 -13.22 -13.16 27.80
N ALA A 75 -13.17 -12.93 29.12
CA ALA A 75 -13.65 -13.90 30.10
C ALA A 75 -15.16 -14.15 30.01
N LYS A 76 -15.94 -13.14 29.60
CA LYS A 76 -17.39 -13.24 29.49
C LYS A 76 -17.84 -13.99 28.23
N GLU A 77 -17.16 -13.77 27.11
CA GLU A 77 -17.39 -14.53 25.86
C GLU A 77 -16.78 -15.93 25.89
N GLY A 78 -15.79 -16.18 26.76
CA GLY A 78 -15.12 -17.49 26.87
C GLY A 78 -14.23 -17.82 25.68
N ILE A 79 -13.75 -16.81 24.94
CA ILE A 79 -12.84 -16.96 23.80
C ILE A 79 -11.41 -16.57 24.17
N LYS A 80 -10.43 -16.81 23.29
CA LYS A 80 -9.06 -16.36 23.53
C LYS A 80 -8.95 -14.85 23.27
N GLN A 81 -8.13 -14.17 24.06
CA GLN A 81 -7.88 -12.72 23.91
C GLN A 81 -7.43 -12.36 22.48
N LYS A 82 -6.57 -13.18 21.88
CA LYS A 82 -6.13 -13.01 20.49
C LYS A 82 -7.32 -13.01 19.52
N ASP A 83 -8.19 -14.01 19.63
CA ASP A 83 -9.32 -14.19 18.72
C ASP A 83 -10.36 -13.08 18.90
N PHE A 84 -10.55 -12.60 20.14
CA PHE A 84 -11.38 -11.44 20.44
C PHE A 84 -10.88 -10.18 19.75
N ILE A 85 -9.57 -9.89 19.87
CA ILE A 85 -8.96 -8.70 19.27
C ILE A 85 -9.00 -8.79 17.74
N ILE A 86 -8.71 -9.96 17.16
CA ILE A 86 -8.78 -10.15 15.71
C ILE A 86 -10.19 -9.86 15.18
N ARG A 87 -11.24 -10.40 15.81
CA ARG A 87 -12.63 -10.12 15.39
C ARG A 87 -13.00 -8.64 15.43
N ILE A 88 -12.52 -7.91 16.44
CA ILE A 88 -12.77 -6.47 16.53
C ILE A 88 -12.07 -5.75 15.37
N ILE A 89 -10.83 -6.11 15.06
CA ILE A 89 -10.07 -5.51 13.96
C ILE A 89 -10.73 -5.83 12.62
N GLU A 90 -11.06 -7.09 12.35
CA GLU A 90 -11.72 -7.53 11.11
C GLU A 90 -13.01 -6.75 10.88
N LYS A 91 -13.87 -6.66 11.90
CA LYS A 91 -15.12 -5.89 11.81
C LYS A 91 -14.87 -4.39 11.59
N ALA A 92 -13.91 -3.80 12.30
CA ALA A 92 -13.60 -2.39 12.16
C ALA A 92 -13.03 -2.06 10.76
N VAL A 93 -12.24 -2.96 10.19
CA VAL A 93 -11.69 -2.82 8.83
C VAL A 93 -12.81 -2.96 7.80
N GLU A 94 -13.67 -3.98 7.92
CA GLU A 94 -14.83 -4.18 7.02
C GLU A 94 -15.74 -2.94 6.99
N GLU A 95 -16.04 -2.34 8.15
CA GLU A 95 -16.83 -1.10 8.25
C GLU A 95 -16.14 0.11 7.60
N VAL A 96 -14.81 0.14 7.58
CA VAL A 96 -14.05 1.20 6.90
C VAL A 96 -14.06 0.92 5.40
N GLU A 97 -13.71 -0.28 4.96
CA GLU A 97 -13.68 -0.67 3.54
C GLU A 97 -15.03 -0.48 2.86
N ALA A 98 -16.14 -0.83 3.52
CA ALA A 98 -17.48 -0.61 3.00
C ALA A 98 -17.76 0.87 2.70
N LYS A 99 -17.39 1.78 3.61
CA LYS A 99 -17.58 3.24 3.41
C LYS A 99 -16.79 3.78 2.23
N TRP A 100 -15.62 3.22 1.94
CA TRP A 100 -14.81 3.64 0.80
C TRP A 100 -15.26 2.98 -0.52
N GLN A 101 -15.81 1.76 -0.48
CA GLN A 101 -16.42 1.12 -1.66
C GLN A 101 -17.77 1.74 -2.07
N GLU A 102 -18.54 2.27 -1.12
CA GLU A 102 -19.76 3.05 -1.42
C GLU A 102 -19.46 4.38 -2.13
N LEU A 103 -18.24 4.93 -1.97
CA LEU A 103 -17.79 6.16 -2.62
C LEU A 103 -17.10 5.92 -3.97
N ASP A 104 -16.51 4.73 -4.18
CA ASP A 104 -15.79 4.36 -5.41
C ASP A 104 -16.68 3.64 -6.45
N GLN A 105 -17.94 3.33 -6.09
CA GLN A 105 -18.93 2.98 -7.09
C GLN A 105 -19.25 4.23 -7.91
N PRO A 106 -18.96 4.27 -9.24
CA PRO A 106 -19.55 5.30 -10.07
C PRO A 106 -21.06 5.13 -9.90
N GLU A 107 -21.76 6.24 -9.64
CA GLU A 107 -23.19 6.31 -9.87
C GLU A 107 -23.44 5.65 -11.23
N GLU A 108 -23.99 4.44 -11.23
CA GLU A 108 -24.67 3.90 -12.38
C GLU A 108 -25.88 4.83 -12.50
N ILE A 109 -25.65 5.93 -13.23
CA ILE A 109 -26.65 6.89 -13.63
C ILE A 109 -27.74 6.00 -14.19
N GLU A 110 -28.87 5.96 -13.49
CA GLU A 110 -30.05 5.32 -13.99
C GLU A 110 -30.31 5.91 -15.37
N GLU A 111 -29.95 5.17 -16.43
CA GLU A 111 -30.58 5.29 -17.73
C GLU A 111 -32.03 4.86 -17.52
N THR A 112 -32.80 5.74 -16.87
CA THR A 112 -34.21 5.89 -17.18
C THR A 112 -34.24 6.35 -18.63
N ASP A 113 -34.21 5.36 -19.53
CA ASP A 113 -34.53 5.44 -20.94
C ASP A 113 -35.86 6.21 -21.07
N ASN A 114 -35.70 7.53 -21.27
CA ASN A 114 -36.78 8.47 -21.42
C ASN A 114 -37.24 8.37 -22.87
N LEU A 115 -38.39 7.73 -23.04
CA LEU A 115 -39.41 8.15 -24.00
C LEU A 115 -38.94 8.22 -25.46
N GLU A 116 -38.88 7.05 -26.11
CA GLU A 116 -38.87 6.98 -27.57
C GLU A 116 -40.24 7.48 -28.11
N GLU A 117 -40.14 8.63 -28.78
CA GLU A 117 -40.88 8.98 -30.01
C GLU A 117 -42.37 9.36 -29.89
N ALA A 118 -42.60 10.63 -29.59
CA ALA A 118 -43.67 11.38 -30.25
C ALA A 118 -43.06 12.10 -31.46
N GLU A 119 -43.12 11.49 -32.64
CA GLU A 119 -43.10 12.25 -33.89
C GLU A 119 -44.35 13.14 -33.92
N ASP A 120 -44.17 14.44 -34.21
CA ASP A 120 -44.88 15.18 -35.27
C ASP A 120 -44.88 16.69 -34.94
N THR A 121 -44.27 17.47 -35.87
CA THR A 121 -44.54 18.89 -36.21
C THR A 121 -44.39 19.97 -35.13
N SER A 122 -44.03 21.23 -35.37
CA SER A 122 -43.59 22.07 -36.48
C SER A 122 -43.19 23.41 -35.81
N GLU A 123 -42.41 24.25 -36.53
CA GLU A 123 -42.25 25.70 -36.27
C GLU A 123 -41.44 26.08 -35.02
N GLU A 124 -40.60 27.11 -34.97
CA GLU A 124 -40.04 28.08 -35.91
C GLU A 124 -38.81 28.66 -35.17
N GLU A 125 -37.85 29.22 -35.91
CA GLU A 125 -36.80 30.08 -35.35
C GLU A 125 -37.36 31.15 -34.41
N VAL A 126 -36.56 31.63 -33.44
CA VAL A 126 -36.34 33.08 -33.17
C VAL A 126 -35.35 33.25 -31.99
N VAL A 127 -34.13 33.63 -32.40
CA VAL A 127 -33.19 34.61 -31.84
C VAL A 127 -32.82 34.62 -30.34
N GLU A 128 -31.51 34.45 -30.14
CA GLU A 128 -30.62 35.27 -29.29
C GLU A 128 -31.27 36.44 -28.54
N SER A 129 -31.05 36.51 -27.22
CA SER A 129 -30.45 37.68 -26.56
C SER A 129 -30.28 37.48 -25.05
N ALA A 130 -29.15 38.02 -24.60
CA ALA A 130 -28.91 38.69 -23.33
C ALA A 130 -28.20 37.90 -22.21
N GLU A 131 -26.90 38.12 -21.93
CA GLU A 131 -26.33 39.09 -20.93
C GLU A 131 -27.11 39.01 -19.61
N GLU A 132 -26.55 38.67 -18.46
CA GLU A 132 -25.41 39.20 -17.70
C GLU A 132 -25.30 38.23 -16.47
N GLU A 133 -24.17 37.97 -15.82
CA GLU A 133 -23.72 38.62 -14.56
C GLU A 133 -22.34 37.99 -14.24
N MET A 134 -21.25 38.76 -14.25
CA MET A 134 -20.59 39.35 -13.06
C MET A 134 -20.27 38.33 -11.96
N ASP A 135 -19.00 37.99 -11.74
CA ASP A 135 -17.96 38.75 -11.00
C ASP A 135 -17.92 38.37 -9.51
N ALA A 136 -16.78 37.79 -9.09
CA ALA A 136 -16.21 37.72 -7.73
C ALA A 136 -15.06 36.69 -7.79
N GLU A 137 -13.86 37.01 -8.28
CA GLU A 137 -12.78 37.75 -7.60
C GLU A 137 -12.35 37.16 -6.23
N ILE A 138 -11.03 36.92 -6.13
CA ILE A 138 -10.14 37.04 -4.93
C ILE A 138 -10.14 35.84 -3.94
N SER A 139 -9.01 35.31 -3.44
CA SER A 139 -7.54 35.46 -3.61
C SER A 139 -6.89 34.25 -2.91
N GLU A 140 -5.84 33.60 -3.44
CA GLU A 140 -4.39 33.79 -3.18
C GLU A 140 -3.91 33.68 -1.71
N ASP A 141 -2.69 33.14 -1.56
CA ASP A 141 -1.82 32.91 -0.38
C ASP A 141 -2.05 31.62 0.43
N ALA A 142 -1.22 30.56 0.37
CA ALA A 142 0.24 30.41 0.23
C ALA A 142 1.03 31.09 1.37
N GLU A 143 1.17 30.42 2.52
CA GLU A 143 2.36 30.59 3.35
C GLU A 143 2.89 29.26 3.88
N GLU A 144 4.19 29.16 3.71
CA GLU A 144 5.15 28.10 3.98
C GLU A 144 5.80 28.45 5.33
N GLU A 145 5.70 27.58 6.34
CA GLU A 145 6.49 27.74 7.57
C GLU A 145 7.48 26.57 7.72
N GLU A 146 8.72 26.85 7.34
CA GLU A 146 9.92 26.18 7.81
C GLU A 146 10.30 26.65 9.22
N ILE A 147 10.68 25.73 10.11
CA ILE A 147 11.63 26.02 11.21
C ILE A 147 12.29 24.71 11.71
N PRO A 148 13.52 24.78 12.28
CA PRO A 148 14.65 23.95 11.87
C PRO A 148 15.18 23.01 12.98
N GLU A 149 16.17 22.20 12.59
CA GLU A 149 16.98 21.30 13.42
C GLU A 149 17.53 21.92 14.72
N SER A 150 17.49 21.14 15.81
CA SER A 150 18.33 21.38 16.99
C SER A 150 19.39 20.27 17.10
N GLU A 151 20.62 20.58 16.68
CA GLU A 151 21.83 19.89 17.12
C GLU A 151 22.37 20.51 18.42
N GLU A 152 23.23 19.75 19.08
CA GLU A 152 24.09 20.06 20.25
C GLU A 152 23.49 19.88 21.65
N GLU A 153 23.95 18.82 22.35
CA GLU A 153 24.91 19.02 23.45
C GLU A 153 25.60 17.67 23.79
N THR A 154 26.87 17.54 23.42
CA THR A 154 27.79 16.62 24.08
C THR A 154 28.32 17.33 25.33
N GLU A 155 27.92 16.87 26.51
CA GLU A 155 28.65 17.26 27.73
C GLU A 155 29.04 16.03 28.57
N GLU A 156 30.34 15.98 28.75
CA GLU A 156 31.20 15.18 29.59
C GLU A 156 30.62 14.96 31.01
N ILE A 157 30.60 13.71 31.48
CA ILE A 157 30.46 13.40 32.91
C ILE A 157 31.40 12.25 33.30
N ALA A 158 32.52 12.69 33.90
CA ALA A 158 33.27 12.17 35.05
C ALA A 158 33.50 10.66 35.22
#